data_AF-A0A1I4X9F5-F1
#
_entry.id   AF-A0A1I4X9F5-F1
#
_cell.length_a   1.000
_cell.length_b   1.000
_cell.length_c   1.000
_cell.angle_alpha   90.00
_cell.angle_beta   90.00
_cell.angle_gamma   90.00
#
_symmetry.space_group_name_H-M   'P 1'
#
loop_
_entity.id
_entity.type
_entity.pdbx_description
1 polymer ?
#
loop_
_entity_poly.entity_id
_entity_poly.type
_entity_poly.pdbx_seq_one_letter_code
_entity_poly.pdbx_strand_id
1 'polypeptide(L)'
;MKTHFLYYLLLPLVVACKKQSTATASRLPEADTAVTNYAYPLVTAANSIALDTGTVYRLALGQYASFFRFDRRIKNGDLYFEAIQESARQFSPLKFFVSNNGTGEVVAIANASTEETEKFNKAWHR
;
A
#
# COMPACT_ATOMS: atom_id res chain seq x y z
N MET A 1 21.73 52.00 9.70
CA MET A 1 21.70 50.97 10.78
C MET A 1 20.23 50.63 11.01
N LYS A 2 19.76 49.45 10.59
CA LYS A 2 19.54 48.26 11.45
C LYS A 2 18.71 48.67 12.68
N THR A 3 17.48 48.22 12.90
CA THR A 3 16.93 46.86 12.85
C THR A 3 15.44 46.95 13.27
N HIS A 4 14.69 45.85 13.20
CA HIS A 4 13.35 45.63 13.82
C HIS A 4 12.14 45.60 12.87
N PHE A 5 12.29 44.89 11.75
CA PHE A 5 11.15 44.40 10.95
C PHE A 5 10.97 42.87 11.05
N LEU A 6 11.29 42.28 12.19
CA LEU A 6 11.37 40.83 12.35
C LEU A 6 10.84 40.35 13.71
N TYR A 7 9.69 40.86 14.10
CA TYR A 7 8.87 40.25 15.16
C TYR A 7 7.44 40.15 14.63
N TYR A 8 6.77 39.03 14.91
CA TYR A 8 5.37 38.70 14.56
C TYR A 8 5.07 37.82 13.35
N LEU A 9 5.95 36.86 13.02
CA LEU A 9 5.49 35.65 12.35
C LEU A 9 6.10 34.39 12.99
N LEU A 10 5.89 34.27 14.30
CA LEU A 10 5.88 32.98 14.98
C LEU A 10 4.50 32.36 14.76
N LEU A 11 4.27 31.82 13.57
CA LEU A 11 3.20 30.85 13.36
C LEU A 11 3.51 29.65 14.27
N PRO A 12 2.68 29.32 15.27
CA PRO A 12 2.81 28.04 15.93
C PRO A 12 2.54 27.00 14.85
N LEU A 13 3.57 26.26 14.47
CA LEU A 13 3.46 25.08 13.65
C LEU A 13 2.62 24.08 14.47
N VAL A 14 1.30 24.18 14.36
CA VAL A 14 0.40 23.17 14.90
C VAL A 14 0.64 21.95 14.06
N VAL A 15 1.61 21.14 14.48
CA VAL A 15 1.72 19.74 14.06
C VAL A 15 0.46 19.11 14.64
N ALA A 16 -0.63 19.19 13.87
CA ALA A 16 -1.79 18.37 14.08
C ALA A 16 -1.29 16.94 13.94
N CYS A 17 -0.94 16.35 15.08
CA CYS A 17 -0.66 14.95 15.23
C CYS A 17 -1.96 14.27 14.81
N LYS A 18 -2.08 13.95 13.52
CA LYS A 18 -3.16 13.11 13.00
C LYS A 18 -3.01 11.81 13.77
N LYS A 19 -3.82 11.67 14.81
CA LYS A 19 -4.05 10.42 15.52
C LYS A 19 -4.15 9.36 14.44
N GLN A 20 -3.15 8.48 14.36
CA GLN A 20 -3.08 7.44 13.36
C GLN A 20 -4.40 6.70 13.46
N SER A 21 -5.28 6.94 12.50
CA SER A 21 -6.54 6.25 12.42
C SER A 21 -6.14 4.82 12.18
N THR A 22 -6.21 4.01 13.22
CA THR A 22 -6.29 2.56 13.12
C THR A 22 -7.62 2.26 12.45
N ALA A 23 -7.72 2.63 11.17
CA ALA A 23 -8.69 2.07 10.26
C ALA A 23 -8.45 0.57 10.37
N THR A 24 -9.40 -0.12 10.98
CA THR A 24 -9.40 -1.56 11.14
C THR A 24 -9.01 -2.14 9.79
N ALA A 25 -7.81 -2.74 9.70
CA ALA A 25 -7.37 -3.37 8.47
C ALA A 25 -8.48 -4.32 8.07
N SER A 26 -9.13 -4.04 6.93
CA SER A 26 -10.20 -4.90 6.43
C SER A 26 -9.66 -6.32 6.41
N ARG A 27 -10.37 -7.27 7.04
CA ARG A 27 -9.89 -8.65 7.10
C ARG A 27 -9.95 -9.23 5.69
N LEU A 28 -8.84 -9.14 4.99
CA LEU A 28 -8.68 -9.72 3.67
C LEU A 28 -8.70 -11.25 3.79
N PRO A 29 -9.35 -11.95 2.84
CA PRO A 29 -9.30 -13.39 2.79
C PRO A 29 -7.88 -13.87 2.55
N GLU A 30 -7.53 -15.03 3.10
CA GLU A 30 -6.29 -15.71 2.73
C GLU A 30 -6.31 -16.10 1.26
N ALA A 31 -5.13 -16.16 0.64
CA ALA A 31 -5.01 -16.61 -0.74
C ALA A 31 -5.30 -18.12 -0.80
N ASP A 32 -6.08 -18.51 -1.81
CA ASP A 32 -6.37 -19.91 -2.11
C ASP A 32 -5.06 -20.67 -2.44
N THR A 33 -4.98 -21.94 -2.05
CA THR A 33 -3.83 -22.79 -2.36
C THR A 33 -3.61 -22.92 -3.87
N ALA A 34 -4.68 -22.82 -4.67
CA ALA A 34 -4.57 -22.75 -6.12
C ALA A 34 -3.72 -21.54 -6.56
N VAL A 35 -3.90 -20.38 -5.93
CA VAL A 35 -3.14 -19.15 -6.23
C VAL A 35 -1.67 -19.31 -5.83
N THR A 36 -1.41 -19.87 -4.64
CA THR A 36 -0.03 -20.01 -4.13
C THR A 36 0.84 -20.95 -4.97
N ASN A 37 0.24 -21.79 -5.82
CA ASN A 37 0.98 -22.70 -6.70
C ASN A 37 1.55 -22.01 -7.95
N TYR A 38 1.00 -20.86 -8.38
CA TYR A 38 1.44 -20.15 -9.60
C TYR A 38 1.73 -18.66 -9.38
N ALA A 39 1.70 -18.20 -8.15
CA ALA A 39 2.02 -16.83 -7.77
C ALA A 39 3.06 -16.81 -6.65
N TYR A 40 3.92 -15.79 -6.65
CA TYR A 40 4.86 -15.54 -5.59
C TYR A 40 4.36 -14.41 -4.67
N PRO A 41 4.54 -14.53 -3.34
CA PRO A 41 4.14 -13.49 -2.41
C PRO A 41 5.17 -12.35 -2.36
N LEU A 42 4.66 -11.12 -2.29
CA LEU A 42 5.42 -9.91 -2.02
C LEU A 42 4.77 -9.14 -0.87
N VAL A 43 5.51 -8.93 0.21
CA VAL A 43 5.07 -8.09 1.33
C VAL A 43 5.65 -6.69 1.15
N THR A 44 4.79 -5.73 0.84
CA THR A 44 5.18 -4.33 0.69
C THR A 44 3.94 -3.44 0.80
N ALA A 45 4.11 -2.11 0.77
CA ALA A 45 3.00 -1.17 0.69
C ALA A 45 2.78 -0.72 -0.75
N ALA A 46 1.54 -0.38 -1.10
CA ALA A 46 1.28 0.35 -2.33
C ALA A 46 1.77 1.79 -2.18
N ASN A 47 2.50 2.31 -3.17
CA ASN A 47 2.83 3.74 -3.28
C ASN A 47 1.67 4.49 -3.94
N SER A 48 1.11 3.90 -4.99
CA SER A 48 0.03 4.50 -5.76
C SER A 48 -0.75 3.43 -6.53
N ILE A 49 -2.02 3.73 -6.79
CA ILE A 49 -2.89 3.00 -7.69
C ILE A 49 -3.49 3.99 -8.69
N ALA A 50 -3.39 3.69 -9.97
CA ALA A 50 -3.95 4.50 -11.05
C ALA A 50 -4.79 3.64 -11.99
N LEU A 51 -5.91 4.15 -12.47
CA LEU A 51 -6.71 3.47 -13.48
C LEU A 51 -5.92 3.42 -14.79
N ASP A 52 -5.77 2.22 -15.36
CA ASP A 52 -5.12 2.01 -16.66
C ASP A 52 -6.20 1.94 -17.76
N THR A 53 -7.14 1.00 -17.63
CA THR A 53 -8.29 0.88 -18.53
C THR A 53 -9.41 0.03 -17.92
N GLY A 54 -10.66 0.45 -18.08
CA GLY A 54 -11.83 -0.30 -17.60
C GLY A 54 -11.77 -0.62 -16.10
N THR A 55 -11.49 -1.88 -15.76
CA THR A 55 -11.32 -2.38 -14.39
C THR A 55 -9.87 -2.68 -14.03
N VAL A 56 -8.94 -2.41 -14.94
CA VAL A 56 -7.51 -2.68 -14.79
C VAL A 56 -6.81 -1.44 -14.25
N TYR A 57 -6.04 -1.65 -13.20
CA TYR A 57 -5.27 -0.63 -12.50
C TYR A 57 -3.78 -0.96 -12.57
N ARG A 58 -2.99 0.11 -12.61
CA ARG A 58 -1.54 0.07 -12.48
C ARG A 58 -1.16 0.39 -11.04
N LEU A 59 -0.31 -0.46 -10.47
CA LEU A 59 0.18 -0.36 -9.10
C LEU A 59 1.68 -0.04 -9.11
N ALA A 60 2.06 0.97 -8.33
CA ALA A 60 3.44 1.14 -7.91
C ALA A 60 3.58 0.57 -6.50
N LEU A 61 4.48 -0.38 -6.31
CA LEU A 61 4.72 -1.02 -5.02
C LEU A 61 6.03 -0.50 -4.42
N GLY A 62 6.07 -0.31 -3.10
CA GLY A 62 7.26 0.16 -2.39
C GLY A 62 8.45 -0.75 -2.64
N GLN A 63 9.64 -0.15 -2.83
CA GLN A 63 10.92 -0.82 -3.16
C GLN A 63 11.05 -1.34 -4.61
N TYR A 64 9.99 -1.34 -5.41
CA TYR A 64 10.02 -1.83 -6.78
C TYR A 64 9.92 -0.67 -7.79
N ALA A 65 10.85 -0.64 -8.74
CA ALA A 65 10.84 0.33 -9.85
C ALA A 65 9.87 -0.05 -10.98
N SER A 66 9.32 -1.27 -10.95
CA SER A 66 8.37 -1.80 -11.92
C SER A 66 6.93 -1.52 -11.52
N PHE A 67 6.06 -1.39 -12.52
CA PHE A 67 4.62 -1.36 -12.30
C PHE A 67 4.04 -2.77 -12.30
N PHE A 68 3.04 -2.98 -11.44
CA PHE A 68 2.24 -4.20 -11.36
C PHE A 68 0.84 -3.92 -11.88
N ARG A 69 0.17 -4.95 -12.35
CA ARG A 69 -1.19 -4.85 -12.91
C ARG A 69 -2.17 -5.50 -11.95
N PHE A 70 -3.30 -4.85 -11.70
CA PHE A 70 -4.39 -5.37 -10.88
C PHE A 70 -5.72 -5.22 -11.60
N ASP A 71 -6.44 -6.31 -11.82
CA ASP A 71 -7.79 -6.27 -12.40
C ASP A 71 -8.83 -6.41 -11.28
N ARG A 72 -9.69 -5.39 -11.12
CA ARG A 72 -10.74 -5.38 -10.08
C ARG A 72 -11.82 -6.45 -10.30
N ARG A 73 -11.86 -7.11 -11.46
CA ARG A 73 -12.81 -8.20 -11.75
C ARG A 73 -12.46 -9.54 -11.10
N ILE A 74 -11.26 -9.68 -10.55
CA ILE A 74 -10.88 -10.92 -9.87
C ILE A 74 -11.75 -11.16 -8.63
N LYS A 75 -11.74 -12.39 -8.11
CA LYS A 75 -12.44 -12.73 -6.88
C LYS A 75 -11.99 -11.80 -5.74
N ASN A 76 -12.93 -11.18 -5.04
CA ASN A 76 -12.71 -10.17 -4.01
C ASN A 76 -12.04 -8.86 -4.49
N GLY A 77 -12.05 -8.57 -5.81
CA GLY A 77 -11.34 -7.43 -6.37
C GLY A 77 -11.80 -6.07 -5.82
N ASP A 78 -13.09 -5.88 -5.51
CA ASP A 78 -13.57 -4.66 -4.83
C ASP A 78 -12.92 -4.46 -3.46
N LEU A 79 -12.85 -5.53 -2.66
CA LEU A 79 -12.24 -5.52 -1.34
C LEU A 79 -10.73 -5.26 -1.42
N TYR A 80 -10.07 -5.88 -2.39
CA TYR A 80 -8.66 -5.66 -2.67
C TYR A 80 -8.39 -4.22 -3.11
N PHE A 81 -9.25 -3.65 -3.93
CA PHE A 81 -9.15 -2.27 -4.37
C PHE A 81 -9.18 -1.30 -3.18
N GLU A 82 -10.14 -1.47 -2.26
CA GLU A 82 -10.21 -0.66 -1.05
C GLU A 82 -8.97 -0.80 -0.17
N ALA A 83 -8.48 -2.03 0.02
CA ALA A 83 -7.27 -2.29 0.80
C ALA A 83 -6.03 -1.66 0.14
N ILE A 84 -5.89 -1.71 -1.18
CA ILE A 84 -4.79 -1.05 -1.90
C ILE A 84 -4.87 0.47 -1.73
N GLN A 85 -6.07 1.06 -1.84
CA GLN A 85 -6.25 2.50 -1.64
C GLN A 85 -5.84 2.92 -0.23
N GLU A 86 -6.20 2.12 0.78
CA GLU A 86 -5.80 2.41 2.15
C GLU A 86 -4.31 2.20 2.38
N SER A 87 -3.72 1.15 1.80
CA SER A 87 -2.27 0.92 1.79
C SER A 87 -1.53 2.10 1.17
N ALA A 88 -2.02 2.66 0.06
CA ALA A 88 -1.43 3.85 -0.56
C ALA A 88 -1.54 5.12 0.30
N ARG A 89 -2.61 5.26 1.10
CA ARG A 89 -2.80 6.41 1.99
C ARG A 89 -1.94 6.33 3.25
N GLN A 90 -1.87 5.15 3.87
CA GLN A 90 -1.19 4.96 5.15
C GLN A 90 0.23 4.44 5.01
N PHE A 91 0.60 4.04 3.80
CA PHE A 91 1.82 3.30 3.50
C PHE A 91 1.94 2.03 4.38
N SER A 92 0.82 1.32 4.52
CA SER A 92 0.72 0.09 5.31
C SER A 92 0.99 -1.15 4.45
N PRO A 93 1.71 -2.17 4.96
CA PRO A 93 2.07 -3.34 4.16
C PRO A 93 0.87 -4.25 3.93
N LEU A 94 0.80 -4.79 2.72
CA LEU A 94 -0.08 -5.88 2.30
C LEU A 94 0.77 -7.02 1.73
N LYS A 95 0.19 -8.21 1.68
CA LYS A 95 0.79 -9.37 1.02
C LYS A 95 0.16 -9.54 -0.36
N PHE A 96 0.87 -9.14 -1.39
CA PHE A 96 0.47 -9.26 -2.79
C PHE A 96 0.91 -10.61 -3.34
N PHE A 97 0.04 -11.32 -4.04
CA PHE A 97 0.39 -12.53 -4.78
C PHE A 97 0.48 -12.18 -6.27
N VAL A 98 1.69 -12.23 -6.82
CA VAL A 98 1.98 -11.85 -8.20
C VAL A 98 2.17 -13.09 -9.05
N SER A 99 1.50 -13.16 -10.20
CA SER A 99 1.59 -14.27 -11.14
C SER A 99 3.02 -14.53 -11.62
N ASN A 100 3.43 -15.79 -11.67
CA ASN A 100 4.77 -16.23 -12.07
C ASN A 100 5.01 -16.15 -13.59
N ASN A 101 4.03 -15.71 -14.38
CA ASN A 101 4.10 -15.63 -15.85
C ASN A 101 4.89 -14.41 -16.37
N GLY A 102 5.48 -13.60 -15.49
CA GLY A 102 6.28 -12.42 -15.85
C GLY A 102 5.47 -11.17 -16.20
N THR A 103 4.13 -11.21 -16.11
CA THR A 103 3.27 -10.07 -16.45
C THR A 103 3.17 -9.01 -15.35
N GLY A 104 3.63 -9.31 -14.13
CA GLY A 104 3.43 -8.44 -12.97
C GLY A 104 1.97 -8.36 -12.51
N GLU A 105 1.12 -9.31 -12.92
CA GLU A 105 -0.29 -9.38 -12.54
C GLU A 105 -0.46 -9.79 -11.08
N VAL A 106 -1.13 -8.96 -10.29
CA VAL A 106 -1.58 -9.27 -8.92
C VAL A 106 -2.89 -10.04 -9.00
N VAL A 107 -2.85 -11.29 -8.53
CA VAL A 107 -3.96 -12.25 -8.63
C VAL A 107 -4.68 -12.49 -7.30
N ALA A 108 -4.05 -12.13 -6.18
CA ALA A 108 -4.69 -12.11 -4.86
C ALA A 108 -3.96 -11.16 -3.92
N ILE A 109 -4.63 -10.73 -2.86
CA ILE A 109 -4.07 -9.91 -1.79
C ILE A 109 -4.55 -10.45 -0.45
N ALA A 110 -3.64 -10.54 0.51
CA ALA A 110 -3.95 -10.88 1.89
C ALA A 110 -3.36 -9.82 2.83
N ASN A 111 -3.80 -9.88 4.09
CA ASN A 111 -3.13 -9.14 5.15
C ASN A 111 -1.72 -9.71 5.35
N ALA A 112 -0.74 -8.82 5.56
CA ALA A 112 0.57 -9.25 6.02
C ALA A 112 0.45 -9.80 7.44
N SER A 113 1.23 -10.84 7.78
CA SER A 113 1.32 -11.32 9.16
C SER A 113 1.93 -10.26 10.07
N THR A 114 1.85 -10.46 11.39
CA THR A 114 2.50 -9.59 12.37
C THR A 114 4.01 -9.53 12.13
N GLU A 115 4.64 -10.69 11.93
CA GLU A 115 6.08 -10.80 11.69
C GLU A 115 6.50 -10.14 10.36
N GLU A 116 5.68 -10.31 9.32
CA GLU A 116 5.88 -9.66 8.02
C GLU A 116 5.78 -8.14 8.12
N THR A 117 4.81 -7.65 8.90
CA THR A 117 4.58 -6.22 9.15
C THR A 117 5.74 -5.61 9.94
N GLU A 118 6.20 -6.28 11.00
CA GLU A 118 7.36 -5.83 11.79
C GLU A 118 8.63 -5.76 10.95
N LYS A 119 8.87 -6.78 10.10
CA LYS A 119 10.02 -6.79 9.18
C LYS A 119 9.95 -5.63 8.19
N PHE A 120 8.77 -5.38 7.62
CA PHE A 120 8.55 -4.24 6.72
C PHE A 120 8.82 -2.90 7.43
N ASN A 121 8.20 -2.67 8.59
CA ASN A 121 8.36 -1.41 9.33
C ASN A 121 9.82 -1.15 9.71
N LYS A 122 10.55 -2.19 10.14
CA LYS A 122 11.98 -2.09 10.45
C LYS A 122 12.80 -1.66 9.22
N ALA A 123 12.51 -2.20 8.04
CA ALA A 123 13.20 -1.85 6.80
C ALA A 123 12.93 -0.40 6.34
N TRP A 124 11.79 0.17 6.76
CA TRP A 124 11.36 1.53 6.41
C TRP A 124 11.49 2.54 7.56
N HIS A 125 12.12 2.15 8.67
CA HIS A 125 12.31 2.96 9.87
C HIS A 125 11.02 3.59 10.44
N ARG A 126 9.94 2.79 10.50
CA ARG A 126 8.65 3.17 11.10
C ARG A 126 8.39 2.42 12.41
#